data_AF-A0A1F2UXR5-F1
#
_entry.id   AF-A0A1F2UXR5-F1
#
_cell.length_a   1.000
_cell.length_b   1.000
_cell.length_c   1.000
_cell.angle_alpha   90.00
_cell.angle_beta   90.00
_cell.angle_gamma   90.00
#
_symmetry.space_group_name_H-M   'P 1'
#
loop_
_entity.id
_entity.type
_entity.pdbx_description
1 polymer ?
#
loop_
_entity_poly.entity_id
_entity_poly.type
_entity_poly.pdbx_seq_one_letter_code
_entity_poly.pdbx_strand_id
1 'polypeptide(L)'
;MSSYTLRGLDADTIQRAKQRARDAGTSLDAVLRAVLTAYADGHDTPAQQLAAHGGRARADAMTAGERSASARRAVTARWNKRGHRRLSPR
;
A
#
# COMPACT_ATOMS: atom_id res chain seq x y z
N MET A 1 0.76 1.76 -24.21
CA MET A 1 0.77 0.83 -23.07
C MET A 1 2.16 0.20 -23.02
N SER A 2 2.97 0.50 -22.01
CA SER A 2 4.37 0.03 -21.97
C SER A 2 4.45 -1.41 -21.46
N SER A 3 5.23 -2.25 -22.16
CA SER A 3 5.54 -3.63 -21.76
C SER A 3 6.96 -3.68 -21.23
N TYR A 4 7.19 -4.47 -20.18
CA TYR A 4 8.50 -4.62 -19.53
C TYR A 4 8.84 -6.10 -19.37
N THR A 5 10.11 -6.44 -19.61
CA THR A 5 10.64 -7.78 -19.37
C THR A 5 11.51 -7.77 -18.12
N LEU A 6 11.11 -8.52 -17.11
CA LEU A 6 11.92 -8.76 -15.92
C LEU A 6 12.92 -9.90 -16.23
N ARG A 7 14.21 -9.59 -16.18
CA ARG A 7 15.30 -10.57 -16.36
C ARG A 7 16.00 -10.81 -15.02
N GLY A 8 16.60 -12.00 -14.87
CA GLY A 8 17.39 -12.34 -13.68
C GLY A 8 16.59 -12.69 -12.44
N LEU A 9 15.29 -12.95 -12.57
CA LEU A 9 14.49 -13.50 -11.47
C LEU A 9 14.91 -14.95 -11.20
N ASP A 10 15.16 -15.26 -9.94
CA ASP A 10 15.45 -16.63 -9.53
C ASP A 10 14.23 -17.54 -9.73
N ALA A 11 14.49 -18.82 -9.99
CA ALA A 11 13.47 -19.81 -10.29
C ALA A 11 12.45 -19.95 -9.15
N ASP A 12 12.89 -19.85 -7.89
CA ASP A 12 12.03 -19.98 -6.72
C ASP A 12 11.07 -18.80 -6.59
N THR A 13 11.53 -17.58 -6.86
CA THR A 13 10.68 -16.38 -6.90
C THR A 13 9.62 -16.49 -7.98
N ILE A 14 9.97 -17.00 -9.16
CA ILE A 14 9.01 -17.26 -10.23
C ILE A 14 7.99 -18.33 -9.79
N GLN A 15 8.42 -19.41 -9.14
CA GLN A 15 7.51 -20.45 -8.65
C GLN A 15 6.57 -19.93 -7.55
N ARG A 16 7.08 -19.17 -6.59
CA ARG A 16 6.27 -18.53 -5.54
C ARG A 16 5.23 -17.58 -6.13
N ALA A 17 5.61 -16.76 -7.12
CA ALA A 17 4.70 -15.84 -7.78
C ALA A 17 3.61 -16.59 -8.57
N LYS A 18 3.98 -17.67 -9.26
CA LYS A 18 3.02 -18.56 -9.96
C LYS A 18 2.06 -19.23 -9.00
N GLN A 19 2.54 -19.75 -7.88
CA GLN A 19 1.69 -20.38 -6.88
C GLN A 19 0.70 -19.38 -6.29
N ARG A 20 1.19 -18.19 -5.91
CA ARG A 20 0.36 -17.10 -5.38
C ARG A 20 -0.71 -16.65 -6.40
N ALA A 21 -0.39 -16.67 -7.69
CA ALA A 21 -1.36 -16.40 -8.76
C ALA A 21 -2.47 -17.47 -8.82
N ARG A 22 -2.12 -18.76 -8.68
CA ARG A 22 -3.10 -19.85 -8.61
C ARG A 22 -3.99 -19.74 -7.38
N ASP A 23 -3.39 -19.51 -6.21
CA ASP A 23 -4.11 -19.42 -4.93
C ASP A 23 -5.11 -18.26 -4.93
N ALA A 24 -4.74 -17.14 -5.57
CA ALA A 24 -5.60 -15.96 -5.71
C ALA A 24 -6.54 -16.03 -6.93
N GLY A 25 -6.49 -17.09 -7.75
CA GLY A 25 -7.30 -17.22 -8.96
C GLY A 25 -7.06 -16.13 -10.00
N THR A 26 -5.83 -15.59 -10.08
CA THR A 26 -5.46 -14.45 -10.93
C THR A 26 -4.27 -14.77 -11.82
N SER A 27 -3.88 -13.81 -12.68
CA SER A 27 -2.73 -13.97 -13.57
C SER A 27 -1.41 -13.63 -12.86
N LEU A 28 -0.31 -14.24 -13.34
CA LEU A 28 1.04 -13.92 -12.84
C LEU A 28 1.37 -12.43 -13.01
N ASP A 29 0.95 -11.81 -14.11
CA ASP A 29 1.16 -10.37 -14.37
C ASP A 29 0.45 -9.50 -13.32
N ALA A 30 -0.77 -9.87 -12.93
CA ALA A 30 -1.51 -9.15 -11.90
C ALA A 30 -0.81 -9.24 -10.53
N VAL A 31 -0.28 -10.42 -10.18
CA VAL A 31 0.51 -10.60 -8.95
C VAL A 31 1.78 -9.76 -8.98
N LEU A 32 2.53 -9.78 -10.08
CA LEU A 32 3.78 -9.02 -10.20
C LEU A 32 3.52 -7.51 -10.15
N ARG A 33 2.47 -7.01 -10.82
CA ARG A 33 2.07 -5.61 -10.70
C ARG A 33 1.70 -5.23 -9.28
N ALA A 34 0.90 -6.05 -8.59
CA ALA A 34 0.50 -5.77 -7.22
C ALA A 34 1.71 -5.67 -6.28
N VAL A 35 2.68 -6.58 -6.43
CA VAL A 35 3.93 -6.57 -5.65
C VAL A 35 4.77 -5.32 -5.94
N LEU A 36 4.94 -4.96 -7.21
CA LEU A 36 5.71 -3.79 -7.60
C LEU A 36 5.04 -2.47 -7.14
N THR A 37 3.72 -2.40 -7.20
CA THR A 37 2.95 -1.25 -6.68
C THR A 37 3.11 -1.16 -5.16
N ALA A 38 2.96 -2.27 -4.44
CA ALA A 38 3.15 -2.28 -3.00
C ALA A 38 4.57 -1.86 -2.58
N TYR A 39 5.59 -2.26 -3.34
CA TYR A 39 6.96 -1.81 -3.14
C TYR A 39 7.12 -0.30 -3.41
N ALA A 40 6.56 0.20 -4.52
CA ALA A 40 6.60 1.63 -4.84
C ALA A 40 5.87 2.49 -3.79
N ASP A 41 4.82 1.96 -3.18
CA ASP A 41 4.05 2.61 -2.11
C ASP A 41 4.72 2.49 -0.72
N GLY A 42 5.84 1.75 -0.60
CA GLY A 42 6.59 1.57 0.64
C GLY A 42 5.96 0.58 1.63
N HIS A 43 5.20 -0.40 1.15
CA HIS A 43 4.59 -1.48 1.94
C HIS A 43 5.48 -2.73 1.97
N ASP A 44 6.68 -2.61 2.55
CA ASP A 44 7.71 -3.65 2.52
C ASP A 44 7.49 -4.79 3.52
N THR A 45 6.52 -4.68 4.43
CA THR A 45 6.25 -5.73 5.44
C THR A 45 4.83 -6.31 5.35
N PRO A 46 4.64 -7.60 5.71
CA PRO A 46 3.30 -8.21 5.77
C PRO A 46 2.32 -7.42 6.64
N ALA A 47 2.82 -6.81 7.73
CA ALA A 47 2.04 -5.95 8.61
C ALA A 47 1.57 -4.65 7.91
N GLN A 48 2.42 -4.05 7.06
CA GLN A 48 2.05 -2.87 6.28
C GLN A 48 1.08 -3.22 5.15
N GLN A 49 1.21 -4.40 4.53
CA GLN A 49 0.25 -4.87 3.52
C GLN A 49 -1.13 -5.19 4.14
N LEU A 50 -1.16 -5.80 5.32
CA LEU A 50 -2.41 -6.04 6.07
C LEU A 50 -3.05 -4.73 6.53
N ALA A 51 -2.25 -3.76 6.97
CA ALA A 51 -2.73 -2.42 7.32
C ALA A 51 -3.24 -1.65 6.10
N ALA A 52 -2.62 -1.81 4.92
CA ALA A 52 -3.08 -1.21 3.67
C ALA A 52 -4.41 -1.84 3.21
N HIS A 53 -4.55 -3.17 3.28
CA HIS A 53 -5.82 -3.84 2.99
C HIS A 53 -6.93 -3.47 3.98
N GLY A 54 -6.63 -3.42 5.28
CA GLY A 54 -7.58 -2.96 6.30
C GLY A 54 -7.95 -1.48 6.15
N GLY A 55 -6.99 -0.64 5.78
CA GLY A 55 -7.21 0.78 5.49
C GLY A 55 -8.06 1.01 4.25
N ARG A 56 -7.85 0.22 3.19
CA ARG A 56 -8.60 0.32 1.94
C ARG A 56 -10.02 -0.19 2.08
N ALA A 57 -10.23 -1.34 2.74
CA ALA A 57 -11.57 -1.82 3.07
C ALA A 57 -12.36 -0.81 3.92
N ARG A 58 -11.69 -0.13 4.87
CA ARG A 58 -12.30 0.91 5.69
C ARG A 58 -12.59 2.20 4.91
N ALA A 59 -11.77 2.53 3.91
CA ALA A 59 -11.98 3.68 3.03
C ALA A 59 -13.09 3.45 1.99
N ASP A 60 -13.21 2.22 1.48
CA ASP A 60 -14.27 1.82 0.53
C ASP A 60 -15.63 1.70 1.23
N ALA A 61 -15.65 1.30 2.51
CA ALA A 61 -16.84 1.31 3.35
C ALA A 61 -17.27 2.72 3.81
N MET A 62 -16.43 3.74 3.62
CA MET A 62 -16.74 5.13 3.99
C MET A 62 -17.45 5.88 2.87
N THR A 63 -18.56 6.52 3.23
CA THR A 63 -19.25 7.48 2.38
C THR A 63 -18.34 8.68 2.05
N ALA A 64 -18.65 9.42 0.98
CA ALA A 64 -17.84 10.57 0.55
C ALA A 64 -17.69 11.65 1.66
N GLY A 65 -18.72 11.80 2.51
CA GLY A 65 -18.69 12.70 3.66
C GLY A 65 -17.71 12.26 4.75
N GLU A 66 -17.66 10.95 5.02
CA GLU A 66 -16.77 10.36 6.03
C GLU A 66 -15.31 10.38 5.58
N ARG A 67 -15.04 10.16 4.29
CA ARG A 67 -13.70 10.34 3.70
C ARG A 67 -13.19 11.78 3.87
N SER A 68 -14.05 12.77 3.65
CA SER A 68 -13.72 14.19 3.80
C SER A 68 -13.44 14.57 5.26
N ALA A 69 -14.19 13.99 6.21
CA ALA A 69 -13.97 14.20 7.64
C ALA A 69 -12.66 13.54 8.11
N SER A 70 -12.38 12.33 7.63
CA SER A 70 -11.12 11.61 7.93
C SER A 70 -9.90 12.36 7.41
N ALA A 71 -9.95 12.85 6.16
CA ALA A 71 -8.89 13.65 5.57
C ALA A 71 -8.62 14.94 6.38
N ARG A 72 -9.67 15.64 6.80
CA ARG A 72 -9.55 16.83 7.66
C ARG A 72 -8.86 16.50 8.99
N ARG A 73 -9.25 15.41 9.66
CA ARG A 73 -8.61 14.98 10.91
C ARG A 73 -7.12 14.64 10.73
N ALA A 74 -6.76 13.99 9.63
CA ALA A 74 -5.36 13.65 9.33
C ALA A 74 -4.50 14.91 9.08
N VAL A 75 -5.05 15.91 8.39
CA VAL A 75 -4.39 17.21 8.18
C VAL A 75 -4.23 17.97 9.51
N THR A 76 -5.28 18.04 10.34
CA THR A 76 -5.21 18.67 11.67
C THR A 76 -4.18 17.99 12.56
N ALA A 77 -4.12 16.66 12.56
CA ALA A 77 -3.12 15.90 13.32
C ALA A 77 -1.68 16.20 12.84
N ARG A 78 -1.45 16.30 11.53
CA ARG A 78 -0.15 16.70 10.96
C ARG A 78 0.22 18.14 11.34
N TRP A 79 -0.75 19.06 11.35
CA TRP A 79 -0.54 20.45 11.73
C TRP A 79 -0.18 20.57 13.21
N ASN A 80 -0.93 19.92 14.11
CA ASN A 80 -0.64 19.89 15.54
C ASN A 80 0.73 19.29 15.84
N LYS A 81 1.12 18.21 15.13
CA LYS A 81 2.45 17.62 15.25
C LYS A 81 3.58 18.56 14.83
N ARG A 82 3.35 19.45 13.86
CA ARG A 82 4.30 20.52 13.48
C ARG A 82 4.31 21.69 14.47
N GLY A 83 3.16 22.02 15.07
CA GLY A 83 3.03 23.06 16.09
C GLY A 83 3.86 22.76 17.35
N HIS A 84 3.84 21.52 17.84
CA HIS A 84 4.65 21.11 18.99
C HIS A 84 6.16 21.17 18.76
N ARG A 85 6.62 21.17 17.50
CA ARG A 85 8.05 21.25 17.18
C ARG A 85 8.60 22.68 17.22
N ARG A 86 7.73 23.70 17.36
CA ARG A 86 8.10 25.13 17.42
C ARG A 86 7.96 25.76 18.81
N LEU A 87 7.51 25.01 19.82
CA LEU A 87 7.26 25.54 21.18
C LEU A 87 8.04 24.79 22.28
N SER A 88 9.19 24.20 21.96
CA SER A 88 10.17 23.83 23.00
C SER A 88 11.08 25.03 23.24
N PRO A 89 10.92 25.79 24.34
CA PRO A 89 11.97 26.70 24.77
C PRO A 89 13.15 25.85 25.24
N ARG A 90 14.35 26.26 24.85
CA ARG A 90 15.58 25.83 25.52
C ARG A 90 15.65 26.47 26.89
#